data_AF-A0AAE1KL97-F1
#
_entry.id   AF-A0AAE1KL97-F1
#
_cell.length_a   1.000
_cell.length_b   1.000
_cell.length_c   1.000
_cell.angle_alpha   90.00
_cell.angle_beta   90.00
_cell.angle_gamma   90.00
#
_symmetry.space_group_name_H-M   'P 1'
#
loop_
_entity.id
_entity.type
_entity.pdbx_description
1 polymer ?
#
loop_
_entity_poly.entity_id
_entity_poly.type
_entity_poly.pdbx_seq_one_letter_code
_entity_poly.pdbx_strand_id
1 'polypeptide(L)'
;MNVLSDERQILEAEQYIADVECDVKICLSIIYKQDKPKDSENKVKVKVKALEPPKFTGELRDYPSFKDDFTRIIEEDNGKDPFALKQCLCGDALKCITGCENDYDEMFMRLDEQYGNPRKVVDVVIGELKALKPLNVGVNKEFIKMVRKVEQCWLDLKRVKLESEINTAHVVSMVERILPYIAEKRMGYDVR
;
A
#
# COMPACT_ATOMS: atom_id res chain seq x y z
N MET A 1 13.24 -34.75 38.97
CA MET A 1 13.54 -33.32 39.25
C MET A 1 14.10 -32.72 37.96
N ASN A 2 13.29 -32.05 37.13
CA ASN A 2 13.78 -31.33 35.94
C ASN A 2 13.03 -30.00 35.66
N VAL A 3 12.07 -29.64 36.51
CA VAL A 3 11.17 -28.50 36.30
C VAL A 3 11.90 -27.15 36.32
N LEU A 4 12.99 -27.05 37.10
CA LEU A 4 13.81 -25.83 37.20
C LEU A 4 14.66 -25.55 35.95
N SER A 5 14.90 -26.56 35.10
CA SER A 5 15.63 -26.40 33.84
C SER A 5 14.75 -25.86 32.73
N ASP A 6 13.47 -26.21 32.74
CA ASP A 6 12.49 -25.75 31.75
C ASP A 6 12.04 -24.31 32.03
N GLU A 7 11.85 -23.94 33.31
CA GLU A 7 11.55 -22.56 33.70
C GLU A 7 12.67 -21.58 33.33
N ARG A 8 13.94 -22.00 33.43
CA ARG A 8 15.08 -21.19 32.97
C ARG A 8 15.09 -20.97 31.46
N GLN A 9 14.79 -22.01 30.69
CA GLN A 9 14.73 -21.92 29.23
C GLN A 9 13.58 -21.02 28.76
N ILE A 10 12.45 -21.04 29.46
CA ILE A 10 11.31 -20.16 29.19
C ILE A 10 11.69 -18.70 29.46
N LEU A 11 12.33 -18.42 30.60
CA LEU A 11 12.79 -17.06 30.93
C LEU A 11 13.82 -16.52 29.95
N GLU A 12 14.75 -17.36 29.49
CA GLU A 12 15.72 -16.97 28.45
C GLU A 12 15.03 -16.69 27.10
N ALA A 13 14.01 -17.46 26.73
CA ALA A 13 13.23 -17.23 25.52
C ALA A 13 12.38 -15.95 25.60
N GLU A 14 11.75 -15.68 26.74
CA GLU A 14 10.99 -14.44 26.98
C GLU A 14 11.89 -13.20 26.90
N GLN A 15 13.09 -13.28 27.47
CA GLN A 15 14.08 -12.20 27.41
C GLN A 15 14.54 -11.95 25.97
N TYR A 16 14.78 -13.01 25.19
CA TYR A 16 15.15 -12.87 23.78
C TYR A 16 14.03 -12.26 22.93
N ILE A 17 12.76 -12.62 23.19
CA ILE A 17 11.61 -12.02 22.51
C ILE A 17 11.52 -10.52 22.84
N ALA A 18 11.69 -10.14 24.10
CA ALA A 18 11.67 -8.74 24.53
C ALA A 18 12.76 -7.90 23.85
N ASP A 19 13.96 -8.47 23.69
CA ASP A 19 15.08 -7.80 23.00
C ASP A 19 14.78 -7.61 21.50
N VAL A 20 14.24 -8.64 20.83
CA VAL A 20 13.84 -8.54 19.40
C VAL A 20 12.72 -7.51 19.20
N GLU A 21 11.73 -7.46 20.10
CA GLU A 21 10.68 -6.44 20.05
C GLU A 21 11.24 -5.02 20.24
N CYS A 22 12.25 -4.87 21.09
CA CYS A 22 12.93 -3.60 21.32
C CYS A 22 13.65 -3.14 20.04
N ASP A 23 14.40 -4.02 19.38
CA ASP A 23 15.12 -3.73 18.14
C ASP A 23 14.17 -3.35 17.00
N VAL A 24 13.04 -4.05 16.86
CA VAL A 24 12.00 -3.72 15.87
C VAL A 24 11.40 -2.34 16.15
N LYS A 25 11.09 -2.00 17.40
CA LYS A 25 10.59 -0.66 17.79
C LYS A 25 11.60 0.44 17.48
N ILE A 26 12.88 0.19 17.75
CA ILE A 26 13.96 1.14 17.43
C ILE A 26 14.04 1.33 15.92
N CYS A 27 14.03 0.25 15.13
CA CYS A 27 14.10 0.32 13.68
C CYS A 27 12.90 1.07 13.08
N LEU A 28 11.67 0.79 13.55
CA LEU A 28 10.48 1.55 13.18
C LEU A 28 10.65 3.04 13.51
N SER A 29 11.13 3.38 14.71
CA SER A 29 11.33 4.78 15.10
C SER A 29 12.38 5.51 14.22
N ILE A 30 13.41 4.81 13.75
CA ILE A 30 14.42 5.34 12.84
C ILE A 30 13.83 5.56 11.45
N ILE A 31 13.03 4.61 10.95
CA ILE A 31 12.34 4.70 9.66
C ILE A 31 11.36 5.88 9.68
N TYR A 32 10.52 5.99 10.72
CA TYR A 32 9.57 7.10 10.89
C TYR A 32 10.23 8.47 11.09
N LYS A 33 11.47 8.54 11.59
CA LYS A 33 12.22 9.80 11.72
C LYS A 33 12.88 10.25 10.41
N GLN A 34 13.05 9.36 9.44
CA GLN A 34 13.62 9.71 8.13
C GLN A 34 12.58 10.28 7.14
N ASP A 35 11.28 10.16 7.45
CA ASP A 35 10.16 10.65 6.62
C ASP A 35 9.51 11.97 7.10
N LYS A 36 10.15 12.71 8.02
CA LYS A 36 9.71 14.09 8.30
C LYS A 36 10.22 15.05 7.22
N PRO A 37 9.35 15.74 6.46
CA PRO A 37 9.78 16.81 5.57
C PRO A 37 10.48 17.90 6.40
N LYS A 38 11.68 18.30 5.97
CA LYS A 38 12.45 19.38 6.58
C LYS A 38 11.75 20.70 6.29
N ASP A 39 10.90 21.18 7.19
CA ASP A 39 10.54 22.59 7.21
C ASP A 39 11.77 23.38 7.65
N SER A 40 12.41 24.00 6.67
CA SER A 40 13.43 25.02 6.90
C SER A 40 12.71 26.36 6.87
N GLU A 41 12.62 26.99 8.04
CA GLU A 41 12.14 28.36 8.20
C GLU A 41 13.04 29.30 7.39
N ASN A 42 12.62 29.56 6.15
CA ASN A 42 13.02 30.76 5.44
C ASN A 42 11.74 31.54 5.18
N LYS A 43 11.72 32.80 5.62
CA LYS A 43 10.58 33.73 5.49
C LYS A 43 10.29 33.96 3.99
N VAL A 44 9.52 33.06 3.39
CA VAL A 44 9.00 33.22 2.02
C VAL A 44 7.64 33.89 2.14
N LYS A 45 7.47 35.00 1.41
CA LYS A 45 6.19 35.70 1.23
C LYS A 45 5.13 34.66 0.84
N VAL A 46 4.18 34.40 1.73
CA VAL A 46 3.12 33.41 1.54
C VAL A 46 2.23 33.87 0.38
N LYS A 47 2.56 33.41 -0.83
CA LYS A 47 1.55 33.15 -1.84
C LYS A 47 1.00 31.79 -1.46
N VAL A 48 -0.25 31.74 -0.99
CA VAL A 48 -0.98 30.48 -0.89
C VAL A 48 -0.93 29.89 -2.30
N LYS A 49 -0.14 28.84 -2.50
CA LYS A 49 -0.19 28.07 -3.75
C LYS A 49 -1.63 27.56 -3.81
N ALA A 50 -2.36 27.95 -4.85
CA ALA A 50 -3.60 27.26 -5.20
C ALA A 50 -3.28 25.76 -5.20
N LEU A 51 -4.08 24.96 -4.48
CA LEU A 51 -3.96 23.51 -4.51
C LEU A 51 -4.03 23.10 -5.99
N GLU A 52 -2.99 22.43 -6.47
CA GLU A 52 -3.01 21.99 -7.86
C GLU A 52 -4.15 20.98 -8.02
N PRO A 53 -4.97 21.10 -9.08
CA PRO A 53 -6.10 20.21 -9.26
C PRO A 53 -5.60 18.77 -9.42
N PRO A 54 -6.22 17.80 -8.73
CA PRO A 54 -5.80 16.40 -8.78
C PRO A 54 -5.89 15.90 -10.23
N LYS A 55 -4.93 15.07 -10.65
CA LYS A 55 -4.89 14.50 -12.00
C LYS A 55 -5.17 13.01 -11.96
N PHE A 56 -6.02 12.54 -12.87
CA PHE A 56 -6.37 11.14 -12.98
C PHE A 56 -6.17 10.62 -14.41
N THR A 57 -5.31 9.62 -14.55
CA THR A 57 -4.90 9.02 -15.82
C THR A 57 -5.77 7.83 -16.26
N GLY A 58 -6.52 7.25 -15.32
CA GLY A 58 -7.25 5.98 -15.52
C GLY A 58 -6.66 4.78 -14.79
N GLU A 59 -5.76 4.99 -13.82
CA GLU A 59 -5.23 3.90 -13.00
C GLU A 59 -6.25 3.45 -11.95
N LEU A 60 -6.58 2.14 -11.93
CA LEU A 60 -7.64 1.61 -11.06
C LEU A 60 -7.39 1.87 -9.57
N ARG A 61 -6.13 1.81 -9.15
CA ARG A 61 -5.72 1.97 -7.73
C ARG A 61 -5.79 3.40 -7.23
N ASP A 62 -5.65 4.35 -8.16
CA ASP A 62 -5.61 5.78 -7.85
C ASP A 62 -7.01 6.40 -7.82
N TYR A 63 -8.00 5.73 -8.43
CA TYR A 63 -9.37 6.24 -8.55
C TYR A 63 -10.03 6.62 -7.21
N PRO A 64 -9.96 5.79 -6.14
CA PRO A 64 -10.56 6.16 -4.86
C PRO A 64 -9.95 7.44 -4.27
N SER A 65 -8.62 7.56 -4.30
CA SER A 65 -7.93 8.77 -3.82
C SER A 65 -8.28 9.99 -4.66
N PHE A 66 -8.31 9.82 -5.98
CA PHE A 66 -8.70 10.89 -6.90
C PHE A 66 -10.11 11.40 -6.61
N LYS A 67 -11.08 10.50 -6.40
CA LYS A 67 -12.46 10.88 -6.11
C LYS A 67 -12.56 11.67 -4.80
N ASP A 68 -11.91 11.19 -3.75
CA ASP A 68 -11.88 11.87 -2.44
C ASP A 68 -11.20 13.25 -2.54
N ASP A 69 -10.06 13.32 -3.23
CA ASP A 69 -9.31 14.57 -3.42
C ASP A 69 -10.07 15.56 -4.30
N PHE A 70 -10.72 15.10 -5.37
CA PHE A 70 -11.52 15.95 -6.25
C PHE A 70 -12.71 16.54 -5.51
N THR A 71 -13.46 15.73 -4.77
CA THR A 71 -14.60 16.21 -3.98
C THR A 71 -14.15 17.21 -2.92
N ARG A 72 -13.04 16.95 -2.22
CA ARG A 72 -12.53 17.86 -1.19
C ARG A 72 -11.96 19.17 -1.72
N ILE A 73 -11.24 19.13 -2.84
CA ILE A 73 -10.45 20.29 -3.32
C ILE A 73 -11.21 21.10 -4.38
N ILE A 74 -11.94 20.42 -5.26
CA ILE A 74 -12.54 21.05 -6.45
C ILE A 74 -14.05 21.19 -6.30
N GLU A 75 -14.75 20.16 -5.82
CA GLU A 75 -16.21 20.21 -5.70
C GLU A 75 -16.66 21.21 -4.61
N GLU A 76 -15.88 21.40 -3.55
CA GLU A 76 -16.16 22.40 -2.51
C GLU A 76 -16.10 23.84 -3.05
N ASP A 77 -15.14 24.15 -3.93
CA ASP A 77 -14.90 25.50 -4.46
C ASP A 77 -15.69 25.80 -5.75
N ASN A 78 -15.80 24.82 -6.64
CA ASN A 78 -16.39 25.00 -7.98
C ASN A 78 -17.79 24.38 -8.11
N GLY A 79 -18.24 23.60 -7.13
CA GLY A 79 -19.47 22.81 -7.24
C GLY A 79 -19.36 21.69 -8.28
N LYS A 80 -20.52 21.25 -8.77
CA LYS A 80 -20.65 20.20 -9.80
C LYS A 80 -20.36 20.72 -11.21
N ASP A 81 -19.14 21.18 -11.45
CA ASP A 81 -18.70 21.69 -12.77
C ASP A 81 -18.09 20.56 -13.64
N PRO A 82 -18.73 20.20 -14.78
CA PRO A 82 -18.19 19.22 -15.73
C PRO A 82 -16.83 19.63 -16.30
N PHE A 83 -16.57 20.93 -16.47
CA PHE A 83 -15.31 21.42 -17.04
C PHE A 83 -14.15 21.24 -16.07
N ALA A 84 -14.37 21.53 -14.78
CA ALA A 84 -13.40 21.28 -13.73
C ALA A 84 -13.03 19.79 -13.64
N LEU A 85 -14.03 18.90 -13.72
CA LEU A 85 -13.79 17.45 -13.78
C LEU A 85 -12.97 17.07 -15.02
N LYS A 86 -13.37 17.52 -16.20
CA LYS A 86 -12.64 17.23 -17.45
C LYS A 86 -11.18 17.67 -17.41
N GLN A 87 -10.87 18.81 -16.81
CA GLN A 87 -9.48 19.30 -16.67
C GLN A 87 -8.63 18.41 -15.77
N CYS A 88 -9.24 17.68 -14.84
CA CYS A 88 -8.55 16.76 -13.94
C CYS A 88 -8.29 15.39 -14.58
N LEU A 89 -8.97 15.05 -15.67
CA LEU A 89 -8.84 13.76 -16.36
C LEU A 89 -7.80 13.81 -17.48
N CYS A 90 -7.07 12.71 -17.63
CA CYS A 90 -6.01 12.52 -18.61
C CYS A 90 -6.05 11.08 -19.14
N GLY A 91 -5.36 10.81 -20.26
CA GLY A 91 -5.15 9.44 -20.73
C GLY A 91 -6.44 8.67 -21.00
N ASP A 92 -6.58 7.50 -20.35
CA ASP A 92 -7.72 6.60 -20.56
C ASP A 92 -8.96 7.07 -19.79
N ALA A 93 -8.79 7.73 -18.64
CA ALA A 93 -9.91 8.33 -17.92
C ALA A 93 -10.62 9.42 -18.75
N LEU A 94 -9.86 10.22 -19.50
CA LEU A 94 -10.44 11.22 -20.41
C LEU A 94 -11.21 10.56 -21.56
N LYS A 95 -10.70 9.43 -22.09
CA LYS A 95 -11.40 8.68 -23.14
C LYS A 95 -12.73 8.12 -22.63
N CYS A 96 -12.79 7.69 -21.37
CA CYS A 96 -13.97 7.11 -20.73
C CYS A 96 -15.20 8.06 -20.75
N ILE A 97 -14.96 9.37 -20.70
CA ILE A 97 -16.03 10.39 -20.64
C ILE A 97 -16.34 11.03 -22.00
N THR A 98 -15.69 10.57 -23.07
CA THR A 98 -15.91 11.12 -24.42
C THR A 98 -17.38 10.95 -24.79
N GLY A 99 -18.05 12.06 -25.07
CA GLY A 99 -19.47 12.09 -25.44
C GLY A 99 -20.46 12.36 -24.29
N CYS A 100 -20.01 12.47 -23.03
CA CYS A 100 -20.82 12.99 -21.90
C CYS A 100 -20.20 14.19 -21.19
N GLU A 101 -19.24 14.87 -21.82
CA GLU A 101 -18.38 15.91 -21.23
C GLU A 101 -19.11 17.16 -20.68
N ASN A 102 -20.42 17.26 -20.90
CA ASN A 102 -21.25 18.40 -20.50
C ASN A 102 -22.11 18.11 -19.26
N ASP A 103 -22.11 16.86 -18.77
CA ASP A 103 -22.92 16.44 -17.64
C ASP A 103 -22.03 15.82 -16.56
N TYR A 104 -21.94 16.51 -15.43
CA TYR A 104 -21.09 16.14 -14.31
C TYR A 104 -21.48 14.78 -13.71
N ASP A 105 -22.78 14.56 -13.52
CA ASP A 105 -23.28 13.35 -12.86
C ASP A 105 -23.07 12.14 -13.80
N GLU A 106 -23.32 12.30 -15.11
CA GLU A 106 -23.06 11.26 -16.12
C GLU A 106 -21.56 10.94 -16.25
N MET A 107 -20.68 11.95 -16.20
CA MET A 107 -19.23 11.76 -16.23
C MET A 107 -18.74 10.93 -15.04
N PHE A 108 -19.17 11.28 -13.83
CA PHE A 108 -18.82 10.52 -12.62
C PHE A 108 -19.42 9.12 -12.63
N MET A 109 -20.64 8.95 -13.13
CA MET A 109 -21.26 7.64 -13.27
C MET A 109 -20.42 6.72 -14.16
N ARG A 110 -19.91 7.19 -15.31
CA ARG A 110 -19.05 6.37 -16.18
C ARG A 110 -17.70 6.06 -15.55
N LEU A 111 -17.13 7.02 -14.83
CA LEU A 111 -15.89 6.79 -14.09
C LEU A 111 -16.10 5.75 -12.98
N ASP A 112 -17.22 5.82 -12.24
CA ASP A 112 -17.57 4.85 -11.20
C ASP A 112 -17.84 3.46 -11.78
N GLU A 113 -18.50 3.36 -12.94
CA GLU A 113 -18.73 2.08 -13.62
C GLU A 113 -17.41 1.41 -14.05
N GLN A 114 -16.47 2.20 -14.57
CA GLN A 114 -15.19 1.66 -15.04
C GLN A 114 -14.19 1.42 -13.91
N TYR A 115 -14.03 2.38 -12.99
CA TYR A 115 -12.95 2.41 -12.00
C TYR A 115 -13.43 2.28 -10.55
N GLY A 116 -14.72 2.50 -10.28
CA GLY A 116 -15.27 2.50 -8.93
C GLY A 116 -15.46 1.11 -8.31
N ASN A 117 -15.28 0.02 -9.06
CA ASN A 117 -15.46 -1.34 -8.55
C ASN A 117 -14.23 -1.82 -7.73
N PRO A 118 -14.36 -1.98 -6.40
CA PRO A 118 -13.26 -2.42 -5.53
C PRO A 118 -12.70 -3.80 -5.91
N ARG A 119 -13.53 -4.69 -6.48
CA ARG A 119 -13.10 -6.03 -6.88
C ARG A 119 -12.07 -5.99 -8.01
N LYS A 120 -12.16 -5.02 -8.93
CA LYS A 120 -11.16 -4.84 -9.99
C LYS A 120 -9.79 -4.49 -9.39
N VAL A 121 -9.76 -3.68 -8.32
CA VAL A 121 -8.53 -3.37 -7.58
C VAL A 121 -7.96 -4.63 -6.95
N VAL A 122 -8.81 -5.47 -6.33
CA VAL A 122 -8.41 -6.77 -5.78
C VAL A 122 -7.80 -7.68 -6.86
N ASP A 123 -8.43 -7.78 -8.02
CA ASP A 123 -7.95 -8.62 -9.13
C ASP A 123 -6.57 -8.17 -9.64
N VAL A 124 -6.36 -6.85 -9.76
CA VAL A 124 -5.06 -6.28 -10.13
C VAL A 124 -4.01 -6.58 -9.06
N VAL A 125 -4.36 -6.42 -7.77
CA VAL A 125 -3.48 -6.75 -6.64
C VAL A 125 -3.09 -8.23 -6.62
N ILE A 126 -4.06 -9.14 -6.74
CA ILE A 126 -3.79 -10.59 -6.77
C ILE A 126 -2.96 -10.96 -8.01
N GLY A 127 -3.26 -10.35 -9.16
CA GLY A 127 -2.49 -10.54 -10.39
C GLY A 127 -1.03 -10.16 -10.22
N GLU A 128 -0.75 -9.01 -9.61
CA GLU A 128 0.62 -8.58 -9.32
C GLU A 128 1.33 -9.52 -8.36
N LEU A 129 0.66 -9.95 -7.29
CA LEU A 129 1.23 -10.91 -6.34
C LEU A 129 1.54 -12.26 -7.01
N LYS A 130 0.71 -12.74 -7.93
CA LYS A 130 0.98 -13.96 -8.71
C LYS A 130 2.19 -13.82 -9.64
N ALA A 131 2.43 -12.61 -10.15
CA ALA A 131 3.53 -12.31 -11.06
C ALA A 131 4.89 -12.13 -10.35
N LEU A 132 4.90 -12.03 -9.02
CA LEU A 132 6.14 -11.97 -8.24
C LEU A 132 6.92 -13.28 -8.38
N LYS A 133 8.19 -13.14 -8.74
CA LYS A 133 9.11 -14.28 -8.90
C LYS A 133 9.64 -14.72 -7.53
N PRO A 134 9.81 -16.03 -7.29
CA PRO A 134 10.49 -16.54 -6.11
C PRO A 134 11.87 -15.90 -5.97
N LEU A 135 12.20 -15.48 -4.75
CA LEU A 135 13.46 -14.83 -4.43
C LEU A 135 14.58 -15.87 -4.33
N ASN A 136 15.76 -15.52 -4.84
CA ASN A 136 16.97 -16.30 -4.61
C ASN A 136 17.59 -15.94 -3.25
N VAL A 137 18.11 -16.95 -2.56
CA VAL A 137 18.81 -16.77 -1.28
C VAL A 137 19.99 -15.80 -1.48
N GLY A 138 20.04 -14.73 -0.69
CA GLY A 138 21.15 -13.77 -0.69
C GLY A 138 20.91 -12.45 -1.45
N VAL A 139 19.76 -12.25 -2.11
CA VAL A 139 19.47 -11.01 -2.87
C VAL A 139 18.59 -10.04 -2.08
N ASN A 140 19.20 -9.28 -1.15
CA ASN A 140 18.49 -8.34 -0.28
C ASN A 140 17.69 -7.25 -1.03
N LYS A 141 18.14 -6.80 -2.20
CA LYS A 141 17.46 -5.76 -2.99
C LYS A 141 16.13 -6.24 -3.59
N GLU A 142 16.04 -7.51 -3.96
CA GLU A 142 14.82 -8.09 -4.53
C GLU A 142 13.79 -8.35 -3.43
N PHE A 143 14.24 -8.77 -2.24
CA PHE A 143 13.41 -8.88 -1.05
C PHE A 143 12.77 -7.53 -0.67
N ILE A 144 13.56 -6.45 -0.60
CA ILE A 144 13.02 -5.11 -0.27
C ILE A 144 11.97 -4.66 -1.31
N LYS A 145 12.21 -4.92 -2.61
CA LYS A 145 11.24 -4.61 -3.67
C LYS A 145 9.95 -5.43 -3.52
N MET A 146 10.06 -6.70 -3.16
CA MET A 146 8.92 -7.56 -2.90
C MET A 146 8.10 -7.04 -1.72
N VAL A 147 8.74 -6.77 -0.57
CA VAL A 147 8.07 -6.27 0.64
C VAL A 147 7.32 -4.98 0.34
N ARG A 148 7.95 -4.02 -0.34
CA ARG A 148 7.29 -2.77 -0.75
C ARG A 148 6.08 -2.99 -1.66
N LYS A 149 6.13 -3.97 -2.56
CA LYS A 149 4.99 -4.31 -3.42
C LYS A 149 3.85 -4.94 -2.64
N VAL A 150 4.15 -5.86 -1.72
CA VAL A 150 3.15 -6.49 -0.84
C VAL A 150 2.50 -5.43 0.06
N GLU A 151 3.29 -4.52 0.62
CA GLU A 151 2.81 -3.39 1.41
C GLU A 151 1.90 -2.47 0.59
N GLN A 152 2.29 -2.12 -0.64
CA GLN A 152 1.46 -1.32 -1.53
C GLN A 152 0.13 -2.02 -1.83
N CYS A 153 0.16 -3.33 -2.12
CA CYS A 153 -1.04 -4.15 -2.32
C CYS A 153 -1.97 -4.12 -1.10
N TRP A 154 -1.41 -4.21 0.10
CA TRP A 154 -2.18 -4.12 1.34
C TRP A 154 -2.80 -2.73 1.55
N LEU A 155 -2.04 -1.66 1.30
CA LEU A 155 -2.53 -0.29 1.40
C LEU A 155 -3.66 0.01 0.39
N ASP A 156 -3.55 -0.51 -0.83
CA ASP A 156 -4.58 -0.37 -1.86
C ASP A 156 -5.88 -1.06 -1.42
N LEU A 157 -5.78 -2.27 -0.84
CA LEU A 157 -6.93 -3.00 -0.30
C LEU A 157 -7.55 -2.35 0.94
N LYS A 158 -6.73 -1.80 1.82
CA LYS A 158 -7.17 -1.00 2.96
C LYS A 158 -7.95 0.23 2.50
N ARG A 159 -7.48 0.91 1.44
CA ARG A 159 -8.15 2.09 0.87
C ARG A 159 -9.56 1.77 0.35
N VAL A 160 -9.74 0.60 -0.26
CA VAL A 160 -11.05 0.14 -0.75
C VAL A 160 -11.87 -0.62 0.29
N LYS A 161 -11.44 -0.67 1.55
CA LYS A 161 -12.09 -1.38 2.67
C LYS A 161 -12.28 -2.89 2.44
N LEU A 162 -11.39 -3.50 1.66
CA LEU A 162 -11.35 -4.94 1.37
C LEU A 162 -10.08 -5.61 1.90
N GLU A 163 -9.55 -5.12 3.01
CA GLU A 163 -8.40 -5.69 3.70
C GLU A 163 -8.59 -7.14 4.16
N SER A 164 -9.83 -7.61 4.34
CA SER A 164 -10.11 -9.01 4.64
C SER A 164 -9.71 -9.97 3.51
N GLU A 165 -9.73 -9.51 2.25
CA GLU A 165 -9.40 -10.34 1.09
C GLU A 165 -7.91 -10.74 1.09
N ILE A 166 -7.03 -9.88 1.60
CA ILE A 166 -5.57 -10.16 1.68
C ILE A 166 -5.17 -10.99 2.89
N ASN A 167 -5.98 -10.98 3.95
CA ASN A 167 -5.75 -11.80 5.15
C ASN A 167 -6.20 -13.25 4.95
N THR A 168 -6.69 -13.60 3.76
CA THR A 168 -7.04 -14.96 3.41
C THR A 168 -5.79 -15.82 3.34
N ALA A 169 -5.85 -17.04 3.86
CA ALA A 169 -4.79 -18.05 3.78
C ALA A 169 -4.18 -18.21 2.36
N HIS A 170 -4.98 -17.93 1.34
CA HIS A 170 -4.55 -17.89 -0.06
C HIS A 170 -3.45 -16.86 -0.34
N VAL A 171 -3.60 -15.60 0.11
CA VAL A 171 -2.58 -14.57 -0.15
C VAL A 171 -1.35 -14.76 0.73
N VAL A 172 -1.53 -15.25 1.97
CA VAL A 172 -0.40 -15.66 2.83
C VAL A 172 0.44 -16.74 2.15
N SER A 173 -0.20 -17.80 1.63
CA SER A 173 0.49 -18.86 0.88
C SER A 173 1.21 -18.35 -0.37
N MET A 174 0.62 -17.36 -1.07
CA MET A 174 1.27 -16.73 -2.22
C MET A 174 2.55 -15.99 -1.81
N VAL A 175 2.51 -15.23 -0.70
CA VAL A 175 3.67 -14.51 -0.16
C VAL A 175 4.74 -15.48 0.30
N GLU A 176 4.38 -16.53 1.04
CA GLU A 176 5.31 -17.57 1.51
C GLU A 176 6.05 -18.26 0.36
N ARG A 177 5.37 -18.54 -0.75
CA ARG A 177 5.99 -19.14 -1.94
C ARG A 177 7.03 -18.24 -2.60
N ILE A 178 6.92 -16.93 -2.44
CA ILE A 178 7.83 -15.95 -3.04
C ILE A 178 9.07 -15.75 -2.15
N LEU A 179 8.91 -15.88 -0.84
CA LEU A 179 10.03 -15.80 0.09
C LEU A 179 11.05 -16.89 -0.22
N PRO A 180 12.37 -16.59 -0.16
CA PRO A 180 13.37 -17.62 -0.30
C PRO A 180 13.12 -18.60 0.86
N TYR A 181 13.01 -19.90 0.55
CA TYR A 181 12.91 -20.93 1.57
C TYR A 181 14.06 -20.71 2.56
N ILE A 182 13.75 -20.21 3.75
CA ILE A 182 14.71 -20.17 4.84
C ILE A 182 14.83 -21.63 5.23
N ALA A 183 15.72 -22.35 4.52
CA ALA A 183 16.07 -23.71 4.85
C ALA A 183 16.44 -23.73 6.32
N GLU A 184 15.53 -24.28 7.13
CA GLU A 184 15.80 -25.27 8.17
C GLU A 184 17.30 -25.47 8.44
N LYS A 185 17.90 -24.48 9.10
CA LYS A 185 19.28 -24.58 9.59
C LYS A 185 19.48 -23.75 10.85
N ARG A 186 18.58 -23.96 11.80
CA ARG A 186 18.86 -23.89 13.24
C ARG A 186 18.16 -25.04 13.96
N MET A 187 18.47 -26.27 13.57
CA MET A 187 18.53 -27.42 14.48
C MET A 187 19.53 -28.40 13.89
N GLY A 188 20.81 -28.13 14.15
CA GLY A 188 21.85 -29.13 14.05
C GLY A 188 21.67 -30.15 15.17
N TYR A 189 20.68 -31.03 15.04
CA TYR A 189 20.73 -32.32 15.74
C TYR A 189 21.38 -33.33 14.78
N ASP A 190 22.67 -33.54 15.04
CA ASP A 190 23.42 -34.72 14.64
C ASP A 190 22.69 -35.93 15.25
N VAL A 191 22.02 -36.73 14.41
CA VAL A 191 21.46 -38.01 14.82
C VAL A 191 22.57 -39.04 14.63
N ARG A 192 23.34 -39.28 15.68
CA ARG A 192 24.01 -40.56 15.90
C ARG A 192 23.06 -41.53 16.56
#